data_AF-M0MTL8-F1
#
_entry.id   AF-M0MTL8-F1
#
_cell.length_a   1.000
_cell.length_b   1.000
_cell.length_c   1.000
_cell.angle_alpha   90.00
_cell.angle_beta   90.00
_cell.angle_gamma   90.00
#
_symmetry.space_group_name_H-M   'P 1'
#
loop_
_entity.id
_entity.type
_entity.pdbx_description
1 polymer ?
#
loop_
_entity_poly.entity_id
_entity_poly.type
_entity_poly.pdbx_seq_one_letter_code
_entity_poly.pdbx_strand_id
1 'polypeptide(L)'
;MQIIKDDPETAYEEATHRFGIAETLPPADEPTRSDAERLRFYTKNQDNRERFADEIDELKDETTELARIYHAQLGKANARRLGRQFRDLRLEEAYVAIYDGQVVATAPTEDQLEETLSVIMPNGKQDHPYVYHYDP
;
A
#
# COMPACT_ATOMS: atom_id res chain seq x y z
N MET A 1 19.30 -5.91 -30.07
CA MET A 1 19.88 -6.70 -28.96
C MET A 1 18.83 -6.69 -27.86
N GLN A 2 18.18 -7.83 -27.62
CA GLN A 2 17.04 -7.94 -26.71
C GLN A 2 17.58 -8.00 -25.27
N ILE A 3 17.22 -7.02 -24.45
CA ILE A 3 17.68 -6.91 -23.07
C ILE A 3 16.90 -7.95 -22.26
N ILE A 4 17.60 -8.94 -21.70
CA ILE A 4 17.05 -9.82 -20.67
C ILE A 4 16.77 -8.92 -19.46
N LYS A 5 15.49 -8.75 -19.14
CA LYS A 5 14.96 -7.74 -18.22
C LYS A 5 14.67 -8.31 -16.82
N ASP A 6 15.29 -9.42 -16.45
CA ASP A 6 15.09 -10.02 -15.14
C ASP A 6 16.39 -9.98 -14.33
N ASP A 7 16.39 -9.10 -13.34
CA ASP A 7 17.36 -9.14 -12.26
C ASP A 7 17.15 -10.43 -11.43
N PRO A 8 18.16 -11.31 -11.33
CA PRO A 8 18.02 -12.60 -10.65
C PRO A 8 17.69 -12.48 -9.15
N GLU A 9 18.07 -11.37 -8.51
CA GLU A 9 17.71 -11.12 -7.11
C GLU A 9 16.21 -10.86 -6.97
N THR A 10 15.65 -10.00 -7.84
CA THR A 10 14.20 -9.77 -7.90
C THR A 10 13.41 -11.04 -8.24
N ALA A 11 13.90 -11.87 -9.18
CA ALA A 11 13.25 -13.13 -9.53
C ALA A 11 13.27 -14.14 -8.36
N TYR A 12 14.35 -14.17 -7.59
CA TYR A 12 14.47 -14.99 -6.37
C TYR A 12 13.54 -14.50 -5.27
N GLU A 13 13.47 -13.18 -5.03
CA GLU A 13 12.53 -12.59 -4.07
C GLU A 13 11.07 -12.87 -4.46
N GLU A 14 10.72 -12.76 -5.75
CA GLU A 14 9.38 -13.09 -6.26
C GLU A 14 9.04 -14.56 -6.02
N ALA A 15 9.92 -15.48 -6.41
CA ALA A 15 9.70 -16.91 -6.24
C ALA A 15 9.54 -17.26 -4.75
N THR A 16 10.39 -16.70 -3.91
CA THR A 16 10.30 -16.80 -2.45
C THR A 16 8.96 -16.27 -1.92
N HIS A 17 8.47 -15.17 -2.47
CA HIS A 17 7.22 -14.58 -2.04
C HIS A 17 5.99 -15.37 -2.49
N ARG A 18 6.02 -15.91 -3.70
CA ARG A 18 4.91 -16.65 -4.30
C ARG A 18 4.81 -18.08 -3.77
N PHE A 19 5.96 -18.73 -3.53
CA PHE A 19 6.02 -20.17 -3.27
C PHE A 19 6.65 -20.55 -1.92
N GLY A 20 7.31 -19.64 -1.21
CA GLY A 20 8.07 -19.97 0.02
C GLY A 20 9.51 -20.43 -0.24
N ILE A 21 10.25 -20.81 0.81
CA ILE A 21 11.60 -21.42 0.78
C ILE A 21 11.60 -22.75 1.55
N ALA A 22 11.81 -23.86 0.82
CA ALA A 22 11.69 -25.18 1.42
C ALA A 22 12.80 -25.43 2.45
N GLU A 23 12.42 -25.57 3.73
CA GLU A 23 13.37 -25.77 4.84
C GLU A 23 13.82 -27.23 5.01
N THR A 24 13.16 -28.20 4.36
CA THR A 24 13.42 -29.64 4.51
C THR A 24 13.30 -30.42 3.19
N LEU A 25 13.91 -31.63 3.13
CA LEU A 25 13.81 -32.55 1.99
C LEU A 25 13.29 -33.93 2.45
N PRO A 26 12.24 -34.50 1.80
CA PRO A 26 11.48 -33.91 0.70
C PRO A 26 10.73 -32.65 1.14
N PRO A 27 10.53 -31.68 0.23
CA PRO A 27 9.82 -30.46 0.58
C PRO A 27 8.43 -30.84 1.08
N ALA A 28 8.12 -30.48 2.33
CA ALA A 28 6.73 -30.34 2.72
C ALA A 28 6.15 -29.20 1.89
N ASP A 29 4.89 -29.31 1.46
CA ASP A 29 4.20 -28.17 0.85
C ASP A 29 4.26 -27.01 1.85
N GLU A 30 5.08 -26.00 1.58
CA GLU A 30 5.02 -24.77 2.33
C GLU A 30 3.63 -24.17 2.12
N PRO A 31 3.01 -23.61 3.17
CA PRO A 31 1.77 -22.90 2.98
C PRO A 31 2.06 -21.74 2.03
N THR A 32 1.45 -21.78 0.84
CA THR A 32 1.36 -20.63 -0.07
C THR A 32 1.09 -19.39 0.79
N ARG A 33 1.95 -18.37 0.69
CA ARG A 33 1.77 -17.15 1.49
C ARG A 33 0.35 -16.62 1.31
N SER A 34 -0.23 -16.14 2.40
CA SER A 34 -1.57 -15.59 2.38
C SER A 34 -1.69 -14.43 1.39
N ASP A 35 -2.88 -14.18 0.85
CA ASP A 35 -3.10 -13.06 -0.06
C ASP A 35 -2.75 -11.71 0.58
N ALA A 36 -2.91 -11.60 1.90
CA ALA A 36 -2.47 -10.44 2.66
C ALA A 36 -0.95 -10.24 2.59
N GLU A 37 -0.16 -11.29 2.73
CA GLU A 37 1.31 -11.20 2.60
C GLU A 37 1.72 -10.86 1.17
N ARG A 38 1.09 -11.52 0.17
CA ARG A 38 1.31 -11.25 -1.27
C ARG A 38 1.07 -9.78 -1.59
N LEU A 39 -0.09 -9.26 -1.18
CA LEU A 39 -0.47 -7.88 -1.41
C LEU A 39 0.49 -6.89 -0.73
N ARG A 40 0.97 -7.17 0.49
CA ARG A 40 1.99 -6.32 1.15
C ARG A 40 3.30 -6.27 0.38
N PHE A 41 3.72 -7.37 -0.23
CA PHE A 41 4.95 -7.40 -1.03
C PHE A 41 4.79 -6.71 -2.38
N TYR A 42 3.71 -6.99 -3.10
CA TYR A 42 3.43 -6.33 -4.37
C TYR A 42 3.32 -4.81 -4.21
N THR A 43 2.78 -4.34 -3.08
CA THR A 43 2.65 -2.90 -2.78
C THR A 43 3.85 -2.28 -2.04
N LYS A 44 4.97 -3.00 -1.88
CA LYS A 44 6.11 -2.55 -1.05
C LYS A 44 6.77 -1.26 -1.54
N ASN A 45 7.05 -1.16 -2.84
CA ASN A 45 7.74 -0.03 -3.47
C ASN A 45 7.12 0.26 -4.85
N GLN A 46 7.60 1.30 -5.54
CA GLN A 46 7.06 1.67 -6.85
C GLN A 46 7.30 0.58 -7.90
N ASP A 47 8.53 0.04 -7.96
CA ASP A 47 8.89 -0.97 -8.95
C ASP A 47 8.04 -2.24 -8.83
N ASN A 48 7.78 -2.71 -7.60
CA ASN A 48 6.89 -3.83 -7.34
C ASN A 48 5.45 -3.52 -7.77
N ARG A 49 4.97 -2.30 -7.54
CA ARG A 49 3.62 -1.89 -7.97
C ARG A 49 3.47 -1.89 -9.48
N GLU A 50 4.51 -1.50 -10.21
CA GLU A 50 4.53 -1.56 -11.67
C GLU A 50 4.66 -3.00 -12.19
N ARG A 51 5.51 -3.82 -11.55
CA ARG A 51 5.75 -5.22 -11.92
C ARG A 51 4.53 -6.12 -11.68
N PHE A 52 3.82 -5.91 -10.57
CA PHE A 52 2.71 -6.76 -10.12
C PHE A 52 1.37 -6.05 -10.21
N ALA A 53 1.19 -5.16 -11.18
CA ALA A 53 -0.02 -4.35 -11.32
C ALA A 53 -1.27 -5.24 -11.47
N ASP A 54 -1.17 -6.29 -12.29
CA ASP A 54 -2.27 -7.22 -12.54
C ASP A 54 -2.63 -8.01 -11.26
N GLU A 55 -1.63 -8.55 -10.54
CA GLU A 55 -1.88 -9.28 -9.29
C GLU A 55 -2.42 -8.38 -8.16
N ILE A 56 -2.03 -7.10 -8.14
CA ILE A 56 -2.61 -6.12 -7.22
C ILE A 56 -4.07 -5.87 -7.56
N ASP A 57 -4.40 -5.71 -8.84
CA ASP A 57 -5.77 -5.48 -9.29
C ASP A 57 -6.70 -6.66 -8.99
N GLU A 58 -6.18 -7.89 -9.05
CA GLU A 58 -6.90 -9.10 -8.64
C GLU A 58 -7.19 -9.14 -7.13
N LEU A 59 -6.21 -8.77 -6.30
CA LEU A 59 -6.31 -8.94 -4.84
C LEU A 59 -6.93 -7.76 -4.10
N LYS A 60 -6.73 -6.52 -4.58
CA LYS A 60 -6.95 -5.31 -3.76
C LYS A 60 -8.39 -5.14 -3.27
N ASP A 61 -9.38 -5.63 -4.02
CA ASP A 61 -10.81 -5.48 -3.69
C ASP A 61 -11.50 -6.82 -3.36
N GLU A 62 -10.74 -7.93 -3.29
CA GLU A 62 -11.30 -9.27 -3.07
C GLU A 62 -11.94 -9.42 -1.68
N THR A 63 -11.35 -8.80 -0.66
CA THR A 63 -11.93 -8.73 0.69
C THR A 63 -11.75 -7.35 1.30
N THR A 64 -12.60 -7.00 2.27
CA THR A 64 -12.47 -5.76 3.05
C THR A 64 -11.11 -5.65 3.74
N GLU A 65 -10.54 -6.77 4.19
CA GLU A 65 -9.20 -6.79 4.79
C GLU A 65 -8.12 -6.44 3.77
N LEU A 66 -8.16 -7.04 2.58
CA LEU A 66 -7.19 -6.77 1.52
C LEU A 66 -7.27 -5.31 1.04
N ALA A 67 -8.48 -4.76 0.88
CA ALA A 67 -8.67 -3.35 0.54
C ALA A 67 -8.05 -2.41 1.58
N ARG A 68 -8.24 -2.71 2.87
CA ARG A 68 -7.61 -1.95 3.96
C ARG A 68 -6.08 -2.04 3.91
N ILE A 69 -5.53 -3.23 3.67
CA ILE A 69 -4.08 -3.42 3.54
C ILE A 69 -3.52 -2.62 2.36
N TYR A 70 -4.15 -2.71 1.20
CA TYR A 70 -3.76 -2.00 -0.02
C TYR A 70 -3.69 -0.49 0.20
N HIS A 71 -4.79 0.11 0.67
CA HIS A 71 -4.85 1.56 0.88
C HIS A 71 -3.89 2.02 1.98
N ALA A 72 -3.72 1.25 3.06
CA ALA A 72 -2.76 1.57 4.12
C ALA A 72 -1.31 1.57 3.62
N GLN A 73 -0.91 0.59 2.79
CA GLN A 73 0.45 0.52 2.24
C GLN A 73 0.75 1.72 1.33
N LEU A 74 -0.18 2.04 0.42
CA LEU A 74 -0.06 3.21 -0.46
C LEU A 74 -0.05 4.52 0.32
N GLY A 75 -0.94 4.64 1.30
CA GLY A 75 -1.06 5.79 2.18
C GLY A 75 0.24 6.06 2.94
N LYS A 76 0.80 5.03 3.57
CA LYS A 76 2.05 5.15 4.35
C LYS A 76 3.27 5.51 3.50
N ALA A 77 3.33 5.05 2.25
CA ALA A 77 4.39 5.45 1.32
C ALA A 77 4.28 6.94 0.98
N ASN A 78 3.07 7.42 0.68
CA ASN A 78 2.82 8.82 0.35
C ASN A 78 2.96 9.77 1.55
N ALA A 79 2.51 9.37 2.74
CA ALA A 79 2.62 10.14 3.97
C ALA A 79 4.07 10.54 4.27
N ARG A 80 5.02 9.62 4.10
CA ARG A 80 6.46 9.93 4.28
C ARG A 80 6.98 10.96 3.29
N ARG A 81 6.47 10.94 2.05
CA ARG A 81 6.82 11.94 1.03
C ARG A 81 6.20 13.29 1.37
N LEU A 82 4.93 13.30 1.79
CA LEU A 82 4.18 14.49 2.18
C LEU A 82 4.79 15.18 3.39
N GLY A 83 5.17 14.44 4.44
CA GLY A 83 5.79 15.03 5.63
C GLY A 83 7.06 15.82 5.36
N ARG A 84 7.87 15.42 4.35
CA ARG A 84 9.02 16.20 3.89
C ARG A 84 8.57 17.50 3.19
N GLN A 85 7.60 17.38 2.29
CA GLN A 85 7.06 18.54 1.56
C GLN A 85 6.38 19.55 2.49
N PHE A 86 5.63 19.09 3.48
CA PHE A 86 4.93 19.94 4.45
C PHE A 86 5.89 20.71 5.34
N ARG A 87 6.98 20.05 5.76
CA ARG A 87 8.08 20.68 6.48
C ARG A 87 8.74 21.79 5.66
N ASP A 88 9.02 21.53 4.38
CA ASP A 88 9.61 22.53 3.49
C ASP A 88 8.69 23.74 3.29
N LEU A 89 7.38 23.51 3.28
CA LEU A 89 6.34 24.54 3.22
C LEU A 89 6.08 25.25 4.55
N ARG A 90 6.66 24.76 5.65
CA ARG A 90 6.44 25.27 7.03
C ARG A 90 4.96 25.27 7.42
N LEU A 91 4.25 24.21 7.05
CA LEU A 91 2.90 24.01 7.56
C LEU A 91 2.94 23.77 9.07
N GLU A 92 1.87 24.18 9.75
CA GLU A 92 1.59 23.75 11.11
C GLU A 92 1.00 22.33 11.09
N GLU A 93 0.35 21.93 12.19
CA GLU A 93 -0.33 20.65 12.31
C GLU A 93 -1.42 20.47 11.22
N ALA A 94 -1.49 19.26 10.65
CA ALA A 94 -2.50 18.94 9.65
C ALA A 94 -2.83 17.44 9.62
N TYR A 95 -4.09 17.13 9.35
CA TYR A 95 -4.58 15.79 9.05
C TYR A 95 -4.78 15.65 7.55
N VAL A 96 -4.32 14.54 6.98
CA VAL A 96 -4.37 14.28 5.53
C VAL A 96 -4.96 12.89 5.29
N ALA A 97 -6.03 12.82 4.51
CA ALA A 97 -6.58 11.55 4.04
C ALA A 97 -5.98 11.19 2.69
N ILE A 98 -5.42 9.97 2.61
CA ILE A 98 -4.82 9.42 1.40
C ILE A 98 -5.60 8.18 0.98
N TYR A 99 -6.22 8.22 -0.19
CA TYR A 99 -6.98 7.12 -0.77
C TYR A 99 -6.40 6.77 -2.14
N ASP A 100 -6.17 5.48 -2.38
CA ASP A 100 -5.53 4.99 -3.61
C ASP A 100 -4.23 5.73 -4.00
N GLY A 101 -3.46 6.11 -2.98
CA GLY A 101 -2.22 6.87 -3.13
C GLY A 101 -2.38 8.35 -3.49
N GLN A 102 -3.61 8.86 -3.54
CA GLN A 102 -3.91 10.27 -3.79
C GLN A 102 -4.39 10.96 -2.51
N VAL A 103 -4.03 12.24 -2.33
CA VAL A 103 -4.62 13.06 -1.27
C VAL A 103 -6.04 13.41 -1.68
N VAL A 104 -7.02 12.95 -0.89
CA VAL A 104 -8.44 13.21 -1.16
C VAL A 104 -9.03 14.30 -0.26
N ALA A 105 -8.45 14.52 0.92
CA ALA A 105 -8.85 15.59 1.83
C ALA A 105 -7.71 15.98 2.78
N THR A 106 -7.79 17.20 3.31
CA THR A 106 -6.94 17.73 4.38
C THR A 106 -7.79 18.52 5.37
N ALA A 107 -7.48 18.45 6.66
CA ALA A 107 -8.15 19.24 7.69
C ALA A 107 -7.22 19.59 8.86
N PRO A 108 -7.53 20.61 9.66
CA PRO A 108 -6.78 20.94 10.88
C PRO A 108 -6.96 19.92 12.01
N THR A 109 -8.07 19.18 12.05
CA THR A 109 -8.37 18.18 13.08
C THR A 109 -8.88 16.88 12.45
N GLU A 110 -8.77 15.78 13.19
CA GLU A 110 -9.29 14.47 12.78
C GLU A 110 -10.80 14.51 12.55
N ASP A 111 -11.57 15.07 13.49
CA ASP A 111 -13.04 15.17 13.36
C ASP A 111 -13.47 15.89 12.08
N GLN A 112 -12.81 17.01 11.72
CA GLN A 112 -13.11 17.74 10.48
C GLN A 112 -12.75 16.94 9.22
N LEU A 113 -11.69 16.12 9.31
CA LEU A 113 -11.32 15.21 8.23
C LEU A 113 -12.39 14.12 8.06
N GLU A 114 -12.84 13.52 9.16
CA GLU A 114 -13.89 12.50 9.16
C GLU A 114 -15.21 13.02 8.59
N GLU A 115 -15.63 14.23 9.00
CA GLU A 115 -16.81 14.90 8.43
C GLU A 115 -16.66 15.05 6.91
N THR A 116 -15.48 15.49 6.45
CA THR A 116 -15.20 15.63 5.01
C THR A 116 -15.27 14.28 4.29
N LEU A 117 -14.66 13.24 4.87
CA LEU A 117 -14.65 11.89 4.31
C LEU A 117 -16.05 11.29 4.23
N SER A 118 -16.92 11.57 5.21
CA SER A 118 -18.31 11.10 5.20
C SER A 118 -19.11 11.61 3.99
N VAL A 119 -18.73 12.77 3.45
CA VAL A 119 -19.40 13.42 2.31
C VAL A 119 -18.81 12.96 0.97
N ILE A 120 -17.50 12.82 0.88
CA ILE A 120 -16.83 12.58 -0.42
C ILE A 120 -16.59 11.10 -0.73
N MET A 121 -16.51 10.25 0.31
CA MET A 121 -16.19 8.83 0.10
C MET A 121 -17.43 8.05 -0.34
N PRO A 122 -17.27 7.04 -1.21
CA PRO A 122 -18.35 6.12 -1.53
C PRO A 122 -18.87 5.41 -0.27
N ASN A 123 -20.16 5.07 -0.28
CA ASN A 123 -20.81 4.33 0.80
C ASN A 123 -20.03 3.05 1.16
N GLY A 124 -19.72 2.88 2.45
CA GLY A 124 -19.00 1.71 2.97
C GLY A 124 -17.48 1.78 2.78
N LYS A 125 -16.94 2.90 2.26
CA LYS A 125 -15.50 3.11 2.06
C LYS A 125 -14.92 4.25 2.89
N GLN A 126 -15.67 4.78 3.85
CA GLN A 126 -15.25 5.90 4.70
C GLN A 126 -13.96 5.60 5.48
N ASP A 127 -13.77 4.35 5.89
CA ASP A 127 -12.62 3.91 6.69
C ASP A 127 -11.43 3.42 5.84
N HIS A 128 -11.53 3.50 4.51
CA HIS A 128 -10.48 3.02 3.62
C HIS A 128 -9.30 3.98 3.46
N PRO A 129 -9.48 5.32 3.44
CA PRO A 129 -8.36 6.24 3.35
C PRO A 129 -7.40 6.06 4.52
N TYR A 130 -6.11 6.09 4.23
CA TYR A 130 -5.08 6.21 5.25
C TYR A 130 -5.03 7.65 5.77
N VAL A 131 -5.29 7.83 7.05
CA VAL A 131 -5.16 9.14 7.72
C VAL A 131 -3.72 9.33 8.19
N TYR A 132 -3.09 10.37 7.68
CA TYR A 132 -1.77 10.82 8.11
C TYR A 132 -1.91 12.09 8.95
N HIS A 133 -1.45 12.02 10.19
CA HIS A 133 -1.27 13.17 11.07
C HIS A 133 0.14 13.73 10.89
N TYR A 134 0.22 14.96 10.39
CA TYR A 134 1.44 15.74 10.33
C TYR A 134 1.51 16.66 11.56
N ASP A 135 2.53 16.43 12.37
CA ASP A 135 2.90 17.25 13.52
C ASP A 135 4.41 17.61 13.33
N PRO A 136 4.74 18.88 13.02
CA PRO A 136 6.06 19.33 12.54
C PRO A 136 7.31 18.93 13.34
#